data_AF-A0A1C5UIL6-F1
#
_entry.id   AF-A0A1C5UIL6-F1
#
_cell.length_a   1.000
_cell.length_b   1.000
_cell.length_c   1.000
_cell.angle_alpha   90.00
_cell.angle_beta   90.00
_cell.angle_gamma   90.00
#
_symmetry.space_group_name_H-M   'P 1'
#
loop_
_entity.id
_entity.type
_entity.pdbx_description
1 polymer ?
#
loop_
_entity_poly.entity_id
_entity_poly.type
_entity_poly.pdbx_seq_one_letter_code
_entity_poly.pdbx_strand_id
1 'polypeptide(L)'
;MNRITEITRRDILDLFRNGLVIDEFFETKTIIYYYWGRLTEVDFLKRLYDLKKLPSKDLRYKDAEGDIWQHTVNNEDYPFCWVFEDERFELINGSDEKYLKFICEIFHPAVRNDKGYWTEYLEKINDLLRNDGYELYPAQKISNRDVYGWRIYQNEKNTLFIPYSQRHSKEIKEKQLSLSISKKARNQIYQFLEHYNMGYYATTETGFNYPTTVAADVFEDIKQFYTPKCYNNQKEYVETDNLQNFILSSSPFCVFDAIEFFNRHSEGNEFEPSINALLKLNEIPFSLYNGKISRVFDTRIGSSSLMKIEEAGLKELLQEATKYYDENNFQIAVEKLWDAFERLKTYYCSSTMNKKNSVEKLINDMSNNQKAFKDLFDKEFHELTEIGNSFSIRHHETTQTNVLDKRHYKYFYNRCMSLIETAIQYLEGLNM
;
A
#
# COMPACT_ATOMS: atom_id res chain seq x y z
N MET A 1 -9.29 -8.11 -14.57
CA MET A 1 -9.50 -8.07 -13.11
C MET A 1 -10.23 -6.78 -12.83
N ASN A 2 -11.49 -6.88 -12.42
CA ASN A 2 -12.30 -5.78 -11.89
C ASN A 2 -12.90 -6.33 -10.59
N ARG A 3 -12.23 -6.08 -9.46
CA ARG A 3 -12.69 -6.44 -8.11
C ARG A 3 -13.70 -5.41 -7.59
N ILE A 4 -13.58 -4.14 -7.98
CA ILE A 4 -14.52 -3.09 -7.54
C ILE A 4 -15.86 -3.32 -8.21
N THR A 5 -16.85 -3.63 -7.38
CA THR A 5 -18.21 -3.92 -7.83
C THR A 5 -18.92 -2.66 -8.31
N GLU A 6 -19.93 -2.85 -9.16
CA GLU A 6 -20.82 -1.77 -9.57
C GLU A 6 -21.48 -1.09 -8.36
N ILE A 7 -21.79 -1.88 -7.31
CA ILE A 7 -22.38 -1.39 -6.06
C ILE A 7 -21.44 -0.39 -5.38
N THR A 8 -20.18 -0.76 -5.16
CA THR A 8 -19.19 0.14 -4.56
C THR A 8 -18.95 1.41 -5.38
N ARG A 9 -18.93 1.30 -6.73
CA ARG A 9 -18.80 2.47 -7.61
C ARG A 9 -19.98 3.42 -7.45
N ARG A 10 -21.19 2.86 -7.38
CA ARG A 10 -22.43 3.62 -7.16
C ARG A 10 -22.48 4.25 -5.78
N ASP A 11 -22.10 3.53 -4.72
CA ASP A 11 -22.11 4.05 -3.35
C ASP A 11 -21.12 5.22 -3.20
N ILE A 12 -19.94 5.14 -3.84
CA ILE A 12 -18.97 6.24 -3.87
C ILE A 12 -19.52 7.43 -4.67
N LEU A 13 -20.17 7.20 -5.82
CA LEU A 13 -20.85 8.27 -6.57
C LEU A 13 -21.94 8.93 -5.73
N ASP A 14 -22.80 8.14 -5.09
CA ASP A 14 -23.88 8.63 -4.25
C ASP A 14 -23.34 9.41 -3.04
N LEU A 15 -22.19 9.01 -2.49
CA LEU A 15 -21.49 9.76 -1.45
C LEU A 15 -21.08 11.17 -1.93
N PHE A 16 -20.46 11.28 -3.12
CA PHE A 16 -20.11 12.59 -3.67
C PHE A 16 -21.33 13.43 -4.05
N ARG A 17 -22.35 12.80 -4.65
CA ARG A 17 -23.55 13.46 -5.17
C ARG A 17 -24.48 13.95 -4.04
N ASN A 18 -24.74 13.11 -3.05
CA ASN A 18 -25.72 13.38 -2.00
C ASN A 18 -25.08 13.99 -0.74
N GLY A 19 -23.75 13.88 -0.62
CA GLY A 19 -23.00 14.38 0.52
C GLY A 19 -22.92 13.38 1.68
N LEU A 20 -22.00 13.66 2.60
CA LEU A 20 -21.81 12.89 3.83
C LEU A 20 -22.59 13.53 4.97
N VAL A 21 -23.43 12.74 5.64
CA VAL A 21 -24.15 13.18 6.84
C VAL A 21 -23.22 13.03 8.05
N ILE A 22 -22.99 14.14 8.76
CA ILE A 22 -22.21 14.18 10.01
C ILE A 22 -23.09 14.76 11.13
N ASP A 23 -23.11 14.08 12.27
CA ASP A 23 -23.77 14.53 13.49
C ASP A 23 -22.77 15.33 14.34
N GLU A 24 -22.96 16.64 14.45
CA GLU A 24 -22.17 17.53 15.30
C GLU A 24 -23.02 17.95 16.50
N PHE A 25 -22.81 17.35 17.69
CA PHE A 25 -23.37 17.62 19.05
C PHE A 25 -24.85 18.04 19.20
N PHE A 26 -25.35 19.02 18.44
CA PHE A 26 -26.71 19.54 18.43
C PHE A 26 -27.37 19.59 17.04
N GLU A 27 -26.65 19.31 15.94
CA GLU A 27 -27.18 19.38 14.57
C GLU A 27 -26.62 18.26 13.67
N THR A 28 -27.47 17.73 12.80
CA THR A 28 -27.07 16.85 11.71
C THR A 28 -26.85 17.70 10.46
N LYS A 29 -25.64 17.63 9.88
CA LYS A 29 -25.29 18.39 8.69
C LYS A 29 -24.92 17.47 7.54
N THR A 30 -25.47 17.74 6.37
CA THR A 30 -25.02 17.12 5.12
C THR A 30 -23.91 17.97 4.52
N ILE A 31 -22.74 17.36 4.34
CA ILE A 31 -21.53 18.00 3.87
C ILE A 31 -21.25 17.50 2.46
N ILE A 32 -21.22 18.42 1.50
CA ILE A 32 -20.85 18.13 0.13
C ILE A 32 -19.36 18.39 -0.05
N TYR A 33 -18.63 17.38 -0.53
CA TYR A 33 -17.24 17.51 -0.93
C TYR A 33 -17.14 17.35 -2.44
N TYR A 34 -16.67 18.39 -3.11
CA TYR A 34 -16.49 18.39 -4.55
C TYR A 34 -15.28 17.54 -4.94
N TYR A 35 -15.42 16.60 -5.89
CA TYR A 35 -14.33 15.71 -6.31
C TYR A 35 -13.13 16.45 -6.91
N TRP A 36 -13.34 17.67 -7.43
CA TRP A 36 -12.27 18.54 -7.91
C TRP A 36 -11.63 19.40 -6.81
N GLY A 37 -12.09 19.26 -5.57
CA GLY A 37 -11.58 19.96 -4.39
C GLY A 37 -11.55 21.48 -4.57
N ARG A 38 -10.35 22.06 -4.55
CA ARG A 38 -10.12 23.52 -4.68
C ARG A 38 -9.87 24.00 -6.12
N LEU A 39 -9.83 23.08 -7.08
CA LEU A 39 -9.60 23.42 -8.49
C LEU A 39 -10.93 23.74 -9.19
N THR A 40 -10.89 24.01 -10.50
CA THR A 40 -12.08 23.90 -11.35
C THR A 40 -12.23 22.45 -11.83
N GLU A 41 -13.44 22.04 -12.24
CA GLU A 41 -13.65 20.69 -12.80
C GLU A 41 -12.72 20.43 -14.00
N VAL A 42 -12.59 21.39 -14.91
CA VAL A 42 -11.72 21.28 -16.10
C VAL A 42 -10.26 21.13 -15.70
N ASP A 43 -9.78 21.93 -14.74
CA ASP A 43 -8.38 21.85 -14.29
C ASP A 43 -8.09 20.54 -13.56
N PHE A 44 -9.04 20.01 -12.80
CA PHE A 44 -8.93 18.69 -12.19
C PHE A 44 -8.82 17.59 -13.27
N LEU A 45 -9.72 17.57 -14.24
CA LEU A 45 -9.74 16.54 -15.29
C LEU A 45 -8.48 16.57 -16.16
N LYS A 46 -7.91 17.75 -16.42
CA LYS A 46 -6.62 17.90 -17.15
C LYS A 46 -5.43 17.26 -16.44
N ARG A 47 -5.53 16.98 -15.13
CA ARG A 47 -4.49 16.27 -14.38
C ARG A 47 -4.48 14.77 -14.68
N LEU A 48 -5.61 14.23 -15.17
CA LEU A 48 -5.80 12.80 -15.42
C LEU A 48 -5.88 12.47 -16.90
N TYR A 49 -6.43 13.38 -17.72
CA TYR A 49 -6.80 13.11 -19.10
C TYR A 49 -6.30 14.22 -20.04
N ASP A 50 -5.85 13.82 -21.23
CA ASP A 50 -5.61 14.74 -22.35
C ASP A 50 -6.95 15.08 -23.02
N LEU A 51 -7.68 16.04 -22.44
CA LEU A 51 -9.04 16.40 -22.86
C LEU A 51 -9.13 16.84 -24.33
N LYS A 52 -8.02 17.32 -24.92
CA LYS A 52 -7.98 17.71 -26.35
C LYS A 52 -7.96 16.52 -27.30
N LYS A 53 -7.57 15.34 -26.82
CA LYS A 53 -7.60 14.09 -27.58
C LYS A 53 -8.91 13.32 -27.41
N LEU A 54 -9.70 13.63 -26.39
CA LEU A 54 -10.99 13.00 -26.16
C LEU A 54 -12.07 13.62 -27.06
N PRO A 55 -13.01 12.79 -27.58
CA PRO A 55 -14.09 13.29 -28.42
C PRO A 55 -15.05 14.17 -27.62
N SER A 56 -15.58 15.19 -28.28
CA SER A 56 -16.71 15.98 -27.78
C SER A 56 -18.00 15.17 -27.87
N LYS A 57 -18.90 15.31 -26.88
CA LYS A 57 -20.29 14.82 -26.99
C LYS A 57 -21.21 15.82 -27.68
N ASP A 58 -20.78 17.08 -27.76
CA ASP A 58 -21.45 18.13 -28.50
C ASP A 58 -20.67 18.45 -29.79
N LEU A 59 -21.28 18.13 -30.94
CA LEU A 59 -20.68 18.30 -32.27
C LEU A 59 -20.29 19.76 -32.59
N ARG A 60 -20.77 20.75 -31.82
CA ARG A 60 -20.37 22.17 -31.95
C ARG A 60 -18.93 22.42 -31.50
N TYR A 61 -18.39 21.54 -30.66
CA TYR A 61 -17.04 21.67 -30.09
C TYR A 61 -16.10 20.62 -30.68
N LYS A 62 -14.83 21.00 -30.83
CA LYS A 62 -13.80 20.19 -31.47
C LYS A 62 -13.38 18.98 -30.62
N ASP A 63 -13.34 19.16 -29.31
CA ASP A 63 -12.79 18.21 -28.35
C ASP A 63 -13.56 18.28 -27.02
N ALA A 64 -13.30 17.32 -26.14
CA ALA A 64 -13.95 17.26 -24.83
C ALA A 64 -13.64 18.48 -23.97
N GLU A 65 -12.47 19.11 -24.11
CA GLU A 65 -12.12 20.30 -23.33
C GLU A 65 -13.09 21.46 -23.59
N GLY A 66 -13.35 21.78 -24.87
CA GLY A 66 -14.27 22.85 -25.24
C GLY A 66 -15.72 22.57 -24.85
N ASP A 67 -16.17 21.33 -25.04
CA ASP A 67 -17.50 20.85 -24.63
C ASP A 67 -17.70 20.97 -23.13
N ILE A 68 -16.80 20.36 -22.34
CA ILE A 68 -16.92 20.35 -20.88
C ILE A 68 -16.85 21.78 -20.33
N TRP A 69 -15.95 22.63 -20.84
CA TRP A 69 -15.87 24.00 -20.38
C TRP A 69 -17.16 24.78 -20.67
N GLN A 70 -17.73 24.62 -21.87
CA GLN A 70 -19.00 25.29 -22.19
C GLN A 70 -20.09 24.89 -21.21
N HIS A 71 -20.24 23.60 -20.95
CA HIS A 71 -21.37 23.08 -20.19
C HIS A 71 -21.20 23.22 -18.67
N THR A 72 -19.97 23.12 -18.15
CA THR A 72 -19.71 23.21 -16.70
C THR A 72 -19.41 24.63 -16.22
N VAL A 73 -18.96 25.55 -17.09
CA VAL A 73 -18.56 26.91 -16.70
C VAL A 73 -19.43 27.99 -17.34
N ASN A 74 -19.77 27.88 -18.63
CA ASN A 74 -20.50 28.95 -19.33
C ASN A 74 -22.04 28.79 -19.20
N ASN A 75 -22.54 27.55 -19.25
CA ASN A 75 -23.96 27.26 -19.18
C ASN A 75 -24.43 26.73 -17.81
N GLU A 76 -23.56 26.05 -17.08
CA GLU A 76 -23.89 25.32 -15.83
C GLU A 76 -25.08 24.35 -15.99
N ASP A 77 -25.13 23.62 -17.11
CA ASP A 77 -26.24 22.73 -17.49
C ASP A 77 -25.92 21.24 -17.34
N TYR A 78 -24.69 20.89 -16.96
CA TYR A 78 -24.32 19.52 -16.60
C TYR A 78 -24.74 19.15 -15.17
N PRO A 79 -25.30 17.96 -14.93
CA PRO A 79 -25.62 17.49 -13.59
C PRO A 79 -24.39 17.41 -12.70
N PHE A 80 -24.56 17.65 -11.40
CA PHE A 80 -23.47 17.44 -10.45
C PHE A 80 -23.02 15.97 -10.46
N CYS A 81 -21.69 15.76 -10.45
CA CYS A 81 -21.04 14.44 -10.59
C CYS A 81 -21.25 13.75 -11.97
N TRP A 82 -21.63 14.48 -13.02
CA TRP A 82 -21.77 13.95 -14.39
C TRP A 82 -20.56 13.14 -14.87
N VAL A 83 -19.35 13.52 -14.45
CA VAL A 83 -18.09 12.85 -14.84
C VAL A 83 -18.10 11.36 -14.54
N PHE A 84 -18.72 10.93 -13.43
CA PHE A 84 -18.76 9.53 -13.01
C PHE A 84 -19.57 8.68 -14.00
N GLU A 85 -20.55 9.28 -14.65
CA GLU A 85 -21.44 8.62 -15.62
C GLU A 85 -21.00 8.84 -17.08
N ASP A 86 -20.00 9.68 -17.32
CA ASP A 86 -19.51 9.96 -18.65
C ASP A 86 -18.56 8.85 -19.16
N GLU A 87 -19.01 8.14 -20.19
CA GLU A 87 -18.27 7.06 -20.85
C GLU A 87 -16.83 7.44 -21.27
N ARG A 88 -16.52 8.71 -21.54
CA ARG A 88 -15.18 9.15 -21.94
C ARG A 88 -14.12 8.93 -20.86
N PHE A 89 -14.53 8.88 -19.58
CA PHE A 89 -13.61 8.70 -18.45
C PHE A 89 -13.60 7.28 -17.91
N GLU A 90 -14.54 6.44 -18.37
CA GLU A 90 -14.62 5.01 -18.06
C GLU A 90 -14.67 4.72 -16.55
N LEU A 91 -15.34 5.58 -15.77
CA LEU A 91 -15.43 5.45 -14.31
C LEU A 91 -16.48 4.42 -13.85
N ILE A 92 -17.48 4.08 -14.69
CA ILE A 92 -18.41 2.98 -14.42
C ILE A 92 -17.96 1.70 -15.11
N ASN A 93 -17.70 1.77 -16.43
CA ASN A 93 -17.46 0.58 -17.27
C ASN A 93 -15.98 0.29 -17.55
N GLY A 94 -15.05 1.06 -16.98
CA GLY A 94 -13.62 0.88 -17.19
C GLY A 94 -12.97 -0.09 -16.23
N SER A 95 -11.63 -0.08 -16.22
CA SER A 95 -10.84 -0.85 -15.27
C SER A 95 -10.86 -0.25 -13.86
N ASP A 96 -10.62 -1.08 -12.85
CA ASP A 96 -10.38 -0.60 -11.47
C ASP A 96 -9.19 0.35 -11.39
N GLU A 97 -8.20 0.17 -12.25
CA GLU A 97 -7.04 1.05 -12.36
C GLU A 97 -7.42 2.50 -12.65
N LYS A 98 -8.23 2.73 -13.70
CA LYS A 98 -8.70 4.07 -14.08
C LYS A 98 -9.52 4.69 -12.95
N TYR A 99 -10.37 3.88 -12.33
CA TYR A 99 -11.20 4.31 -11.21
C TYR A 99 -10.38 4.71 -9.99
N LEU A 100 -9.49 3.83 -9.51
CA LEU A 100 -8.65 4.10 -8.35
C LEU A 100 -7.70 5.27 -8.60
N LYS A 101 -7.16 5.42 -9.82
CA LYS A 101 -6.35 6.59 -10.21
C LYS A 101 -7.16 7.90 -10.08
N PHE A 102 -8.40 7.90 -10.56
CA PHE A 102 -9.31 9.04 -10.41
C PHE A 102 -9.57 9.36 -8.94
N ILE A 103 -9.95 8.36 -8.12
CA ILE A 103 -10.22 8.56 -6.70
C ILE A 103 -8.98 9.03 -5.93
N CYS A 104 -7.78 8.51 -6.22
CA CYS A 104 -6.53 8.98 -5.59
C CYS A 104 -6.28 10.46 -5.88
N GLU A 105 -6.56 10.91 -7.11
CA GLU A 105 -6.33 12.29 -7.53
C GLU A 105 -7.24 13.29 -6.80
N ILE A 106 -8.48 12.90 -6.45
CA ILE A 106 -9.40 13.71 -5.61
C ILE A 106 -8.72 14.12 -4.30
N PHE A 107 -7.92 13.22 -3.72
CA PHE A 107 -7.22 13.41 -2.44
C PHE A 107 -5.77 13.89 -2.59
N HIS A 108 -5.32 14.16 -3.82
CA HIS A 108 -3.99 14.70 -4.06
C HIS A 108 -3.85 16.08 -3.38
N PRO A 109 -2.74 16.40 -2.68
CA PRO A 109 -2.54 17.68 -1.98
C PRO A 109 -2.70 18.95 -2.84
N ALA A 110 -2.57 18.82 -4.16
CA ALA A 110 -2.80 19.91 -5.11
C ALA A 110 -4.29 20.16 -5.38
N VAL A 111 -5.14 19.14 -5.22
CA VAL A 111 -6.57 19.10 -5.51
C VAL A 111 -7.38 19.31 -4.24
N ARG A 112 -7.13 18.52 -3.19
CA ARG A 112 -7.96 18.51 -1.98
C ARG A 112 -7.98 19.86 -1.26
N ASN A 113 -9.08 20.14 -0.56
CA ASN A 113 -9.18 21.27 0.33
C ASN A 113 -8.81 20.84 1.77
N ASP A 114 -7.58 21.10 2.19
CA ASP A 114 -7.08 20.73 3.54
C ASP A 114 -7.90 21.35 4.70
N LYS A 115 -8.71 22.39 4.45
CA LYS A 115 -9.61 23.00 5.45
C LYS A 115 -11.03 22.43 5.44
N GLY A 116 -11.32 21.53 4.50
CA GLY A 116 -12.62 20.87 4.37
C GLY A 116 -12.61 19.45 4.94
N TYR A 117 -13.70 18.75 4.74
CA TYR A 117 -13.96 17.40 5.28
C TYR A 117 -13.39 16.29 4.38
N TRP A 118 -12.17 16.48 3.88
CA TRP A 118 -11.56 15.55 2.92
C TRP A 118 -11.16 14.23 3.60
N THR A 119 -10.82 14.26 4.88
CA THR A 119 -10.40 13.08 5.64
C THR A 119 -11.58 12.16 5.89
N GLU A 120 -12.74 12.70 6.25
CA GLU A 120 -13.98 11.97 6.47
C GLU A 120 -14.48 11.29 5.18
N TYR A 121 -14.37 11.99 4.05
CA TYR A 121 -14.66 11.41 2.74
C TYR A 121 -13.68 10.29 2.36
N LEU A 122 -12.39 10.50 2.60
CA LEU A 122 -11.36 9.49 2.36
C LEU A 122 -11.64 8.23 3.20
N GLU A 123 -11.97 8.38 4.47
CA GLU A 123 -12.30 7.28 5.38
C GLU A 123 -13.53 6.51 4.90
N LYS A 124 -14.62 7.21 4.56
CA LYS A 124 -15.84 6.55 4.04
C LYS A 124 -15.62 5.84 2.71
N ILE A 125 -14.84 6.43 1.82
CA ILE A 125 -14.48 5.77 0.56
C ILE A 125 -13.61 4.54 0.82
N ASN A 126 -12.66 4.62 1.75
CA ASN A 126 -11.88 3.45 2.15
C ASN A 126 -12.76 2.35 2.75
N ASP A 127 -13.75 2.66 3.57
CA ASP A 127 -14.69 1.66 4.10
C ASP A 127 -15.44 0.92 2.99
N LEU A 128 -15.83 1.62 1.92
CA LEU A 128 -16.46 1.02 0.75
C LEU A 128 -15.47 0.19 -0.07
N LEU A 129 -14.29 0.74 -0.40
CA LEU A 129 -13.27 0.06 -1.20
C LEU A 129 -12.73 -1.22 -0.53
N ARG A 130 -12.66 -1.23 0.81
CA ARG A 130 -12.19 -2.38 1.59
C ARG A 130 -13.07 -3.61 1.39
N ASN A 131 -14.37 -3.44 1.16
CA ASN A 131 -15.29 -4.55 0.87
C ASN A 131 -14.92 -5.26 -0.43
N ASP A 132 -14.32 -4.52 -1.38
CA ASP A 132 -13.86 -5.03 -2.67
C ASP A 132 -12.35 -5.30 -2.70
N GLY A 133 -11.69 -5.26 -1.54
CA GLY A 133 -10.30 -5.66 -1.39
C GLY A 133 -9.27 -4.61 -1.83
N TYR A 134 -9.63 -3.32 -1.86
CA TYR A 134 -8.70 -2.22 -2.06
C TYR A 134 -8.76 -1.19 -0.92
N GLU A 135 -7.69 -0.43 -0.76
CA GLU A 135 -7.70 0.78 0.07
C GLU A 135 -6.76 1.85 -0.50
N LEU A 136 -7.04 3.09 -0.16
CA LEU A 136 -6.18 4.25 -0.37
C LEU A 136 -5.28 4.44 0.85
N TYR A 137 -3.98 4.52 0.64
CA TYR A 137 -2.97 4.64 1.69
C TYR A 137 -1.99 5.78 1.38
N PRO A 138 -1.39 6.42 2.40
CA PRO A 138 -0.36 7.45 2.20
C PRO A 138 0.90 6.81 1.61
N ALA A 139 1.13 7.04 0.33
CA ALA A 139 2.17 6.32 -0.40
C ALA A 139 3.45 7.15 -0.59
N GLN A 140 3.34 8.47 -0.57
CA GLN A 140 4.47 9.41 -0.55
C GLN A 140 4.07 10.75 0.10
N LYS A 141 5.04 11.66 0.30
CA LYS A 141 4.79 13.03 0.77
C LYS A 141 5.30 14.07 -0.23
N ILE A 142 4.51 15.12 -0.47
CA ILE A 142 4.92 16.33 -1.20
C ILE A 142 4.68 17.52 -0.27
N SER A 143 5.71 18.34 -0.03
CA SER A 143 5.63 19.47 0.90
C SER A 143 5.06 19.10 2.28
N ASN A 144 5.46 17.94 2.80
CA ASN A 144 4.99 17.33 4.05
C ASN A 144 3.48 16.98 4.09
N ARG A 145 2.83 16.84 2.93
CA ARG A 145 1.44 16.37 2.81
C ARG A 145 1.39 15.02 2.12
N ASP A 146 0.53 14.14 2.61
CA ASP A 146 0.39 12.80 2.03
C ASP A 146 -0.25 12.84 0.65
N VAL A 147 0.38 12.15 -0.27
CA VAL A 147 -0.18 11.77 -1.56
C VAL A 147 -0.63 10.32 -1.44
N TYR A 148 -1.91 10.10 -1.69
CA TYR A 148 -2.54 8.80 -1.58
C TYR A 148 -2.34 7.98 -2.85
N GLY A 149 -2.03 6.71 -2.68
CA GLY A 149 -2.09 5.69 -3.72
C GLY A 149 -3.02 4.56 -3.30
N TRP A 150 -3.27 3.62 -4.21
CA TRP A 150 -4.09 2.44 -3.90
C TRP A 150 -3.24 1.17 -3.70
N ARG A 151 -3.71 0.26 -2.85
CA ARG A 151 -3.17 -1.09 -2.66
C ARG A 151 -4.27 -2.11 -2.41
N ILE A 152 -3.95 -3.39 -2.55
CA ILE A 152 -4.82 -4.48 -2.11
C ILE A 152 -5.00 -4.36 -0.60
N TYR A 153 -6.25 -4.22 -0.17
CA TYR A 153 -6.60 -4.28 1.24
C TYR A 153 -6.47 -5.71 1.74
N GLN A 154 -5.67 -5.88 2.78
CA GLN A 154 -5.55 -7.15 3.47
C GLN A 154 -6.36 -7.03 4.76
N ASN A 155 -7.48 -7.74 4.82
CA ASN A 155 -8.27 -7.78 6.04
C ASN A 155 -7.53 -8.62 7.10
N GLU A 156 -6.57 -7.99 7.80
CA GLU A 156 -5.82 -8.63 8.88
C GLU A 156 -6.65 -8.84 10.15
N LYS A 157 -7.93 -8.44 10.17
CA LYS A 157 -8.83 -8.71 11.29
C LYS A 157 -9.30 -10.17 11.30
N ASN A 158 -9.30 -10.86 10.14
CA ASN A 158 -9.76 -12.25 10.01
C ASN A 158 -8.65 -13.28 9.74
N THR A 159 -7.41 -12.85 9.54
CA THR A 159 -6.25 -13.75 9.46
C THR A 159 -5.48 -13.70 10.79
N LEU A 160 -5.02 -14.87 11.27
CA LEU A 160 -4.23 -14.95 12.50
C LEU A 160 -2.97 -14.07 12.34
N PHE A 161 -2.94 -12.94 13.02
CA PHE A 161 -1.77 -12.07 13.05
C PHE A 161 -0.69 -12.71 13.90
N ILE A 162 0.52 -12.90 13.36
CA ILE A 162 1.64 -13.50 14.08
C ILE A 162 2.70 -12.41 14.26
N PRO A 163 3.07 -12.02 15.50
CA PRO A 163 4.02 -10.92 15.73
C PRO A 163 5.47 -11.30 15.39
N TYR A 164 6.33 -10.30 15.20
CA TYR A 164 7.72 -10.43 14.72
C TYR A 164 8.49 -11.56 15.40
N SER A 165 8.52 -11.60 16.73
CA SER A 165 9.28 -12.60 17.50
C SER A 165 8.82 -14.04 17.23
N GLN A 166 7.55 -14.22 16.87
CA GLN A 166 6.96 -15.52 16.57
C GLN A 166 7.22 -15.91 15.12
N ARG A 167 7.06 -14.97 14.17
CA ARG A 167 7.41 -15.19 12.76
C ARG A 167 8.87 -15.62 12.59
N HIS A 168 9.75 -15.05 13.40
CA HIS A 168 11.21 -15.29 13.37
C HIS A 168 11.72 -16.22 14.49
N SER A 169 10.82 -16.95 15.15
CA SER A 169 11.16 -17.70 16.38
C SER A 169 12.28 -18.72 16.17
N LYS A 170 12.34 -19.37 15.01
CA LYS A 170 13.40 -20.33 14.66
C LYS A 170 14.76 -19.63 14.55
N GLU A 171 14.84 -18.57 13.76
CA GLU A 171 16.11 -17.85 13.54
C GLU A 171 16.62 -17.17 14.82
N ILE A 172 15.70 -16.70 15.68
CA ILE A 172 16.03 -16.13 16.99
C ILE A 172 16.62 -17.22 17.91
N LYS A 173 15.97 -18.39 18.00
CA LYS A 173 16.45 -19.52 18.82
C LYS A 173 17.81 -20.05 18.32
N GLU A 174 18.00 -20.10 17.00
CA GLU A 174 19.25 -20.51 16.35
C GLU A 174 20.32 -19.40 16.33
N LYS A 175 20.04 -18.22 16.89
CA LYS A 175 20.94 -17.04 16.94
C LYS A 175 21.41 -16.55 15.56
N GLN A 176 20.61 -16.80 14.52
CA GLN A 176 20.85 -16.30 13.16
C GLN A 176 20.42 -14.85 12.98
N LEU A 177 19.51 -14.37 13.84
CA LEU A 177 19.12 -12.97 13.92
C LEU A 177 19.69 -12.33 15.19
N SER A 178 20.46 -11.26 15.01
CA SER A 178 20.85 -10.35 16.08
C SER A 178 20.05 -9.05 15.96
N LEU A 179 19.52 -8.59 17.09
CA LEU A 179 18.85 -7.30 17.22
C LEU A 179 19.26 -6.68 18.55
N SER A 180 19.62 -5.40 18.52
CA SER A 180 19.88 -4.61 19.71
C SER A 180 19.18 -3.27 19.55
N ILE A 181 18.51 -2.83 20.61
CA ILE A 181 17.85 -1.52 20.67
C ILE A 181 18.39 -0.82 21.91
N SER A 182 19.04 0.33 21.71
CA SER A 182 19.66 1.08 22.80
C SER A 182 18.63 1.52 23.84
N LYS A 183 19.05 1.71 25.10
CA LYS A 183 18.14 2.18 26.15
C LYS A 183 17.52 3.55 25.82
N LYS A 184 18.28 4.43 25.16
CA LYS A 184 17.78 5.71 24.63
C LYS A 184 16.66 5.49 23.62
N ALA A 185 16.88 4.64 22.63
CA ALA A 185 15.88 4.33 21.60
C ALA A 185 14.63 3.68 22.22
N ARG A 186 14.79 2.73 23.16
CA ARG A 186 13.67 2.12 23.89
C ARG A 186 12.85 3.15 24.66
N ASN A 187 13.48 4.11 25.32
CA ASN A 187 12.76 5.21 26.00
C ASN A 187 11.94 6.04 25.00
N GLN A 188 12.48 6.36 23.83
CA GLN A 188 11.74 7.11 22.81
C GLN A 188 10.60 6.29 22.22
N ILE A 189 10.81 4.99 21.97
CA ILE A 189 9.76 4.06 21.52
C ILE A 189 8.65 3.99 22.58
N TYR A 190 9.01 3.85 23.86
CA TYR A 190 8.03 3.86 24.94
C TYR A 190 7.20 5.15 24.96
N GLN A 191 7.85 6.32 24.91
CA GLN A 191 7.15 7.60 24.86
C GLN A 191 6.23 7.72 23.64
N PHE A 192 6.67 7.20 22.50
CA PHE A 192 5.85 7.14 21.29
C PHE A 192 4.63 6.24 21.49
N LEU A 193 4.78 5.00 21.97
CA LEU A 193 3.66 4.09 22.21
C LEU A 193 2.70 4.61 23.28
N GLU A 194 3.21 5.25 24.32
CA GLU A 194 2.40 5.87 25.37
C GLU A 194 1.53 7.01 24.81
N HIS A 195 2.00 7.74 23.80
CA HIS A 195 1.18 8.74 23.11
C HIS A 195 -0.02 8.13 22.37
N TYR A 196 0.09 6.88 21.91
CA TYR A 196 -0.98 6.12 21.28
C TYR A 196 -1.75 5.22 22.28
N ASN A 197 -1.40 5.24 23.57
CA ASN A 197 -2.07 4.45 24.60
C ASN A 197 -3.37 5.13 25.09
N MET A 198 -4.34 5.24 24.18
CA MET A 198 -5.62 5.90 24.46
C MET A 198 -6.48 5.07 25.41
N GLY A 199 -7.14 5.74 26.35
CA GLY A 199 -8.15 5.14 27.22
C GLY A 199 -9.55 5.24 26.61
N TYR A 200 -10.33 4.16 26.68
CA TYR A 200 -11.68 4.10 26.14
C TYR A 200 -12.56 3.14 26.94
N TYR A 201 -13.86 3.10 26.66
CA TYR A 201 -14.80 2.16 27.29
C TYR A 201 -15.09 1.00 26.35
N ALA A 202 -14.78 -0.22 26.78
CA ALA A 202 -15.13 -1.44 26.09
C ALA A 202 -16.42 -2.05 26.66
N THR A 203 -17.21 -2.69 25.80
CA THR A 203 -18.46 -3.37 26.19
C THR A 203 -18.26 -4.88 26.09
N THR A 204 -18.52 -5.60 27.18
CA THR A 204 -18.52 -7.07 27.18
C THR A 204 -19.73 -7.62 26.42
N GLU A 205 -19.71 -8.92 26.10
CA GLU A 205 -20.86 -9.63 25.48
C GLU A 205 -22.16 -9.51 26.30
N THR A 206 -22.06 -9.26 27.60
CA THR A 206 -23.20 -9.06 28.52
C THR A 206 -23.73 -7.62 28.54
N GLY A 207 -23.13 -6.71 27.78
CA GLY A 207 -23.48 -5.28 27.76
C GLY A 207 -22.81 -4.45 28.88
N PHE A 208 -21.92 -5.05 29.68
CA PHE A 208 -21.21 -4.32 30.73
C PHE A 208 -20.08 -3.47 30.14
N ASN A 209 -20.08 -2.17 30.42
CA ASN A 209 -19.05 -1.21 30.00
C ASN A 209 -17.95 -1.09 31.07
N TYR A 210 -16.68 -1.18 30.66
CA TYR A 210 -15.52 -1.01 31.54
C TYR A 210 -14.45 -0.15 30.87
N PRO A 211 -13.69 0.68 31.63
CA PRO A 211 -12.58 1.42 31.08
C PRO A 211 -11.41 0.48 30.78
N THR A 212 -10.80 0.63 29.61
CA THR A 212 -9.58 -0.07 29.19
C THR A 212 -8.64 0.91 28.48
N THR A 213 -7.46 0.44 28.07
CA THR A 213 -6.54 1.21 27.23
C THR A 213 -6.00 0.35 26.11
N VAL A 214 -5.52 1.00 25.03
CA VAL A 214 -4.85 0.31 23.91
C VAL A 214 -3.72 -0.61 24.41
N ALA A 215 -2.92 -0.18 25.39
CA ALA A 215 -1.88 -1.03 25.95
C ALA A 215 -2.45 -2.33 26.57
N ALA A 216 -3.58 -2.26 27.27
CA ALA A 216 -4.21 -3.44 27.86
C ALA A 216 -4.61 -4.44 26.77
N ASP A 217 -5.21 -3.97 25.67
CA ASP A 217 -5.60 -4.83 24.54
C ASP A 217 -4.37 -5.42 23.85
N VAL A 218 -3.31 -4.63 23.68
CA VAL A 218 -2.02 -5.10 23.15
C VAL A 218 -1.44 -6.22 24.02
N PHE A 219 -1.53 -6.11 25.36
CA PHE A 219 -1.07 -7.18 26.25
C PHE A 219 -1.92 -8.45 26.13
N GLU A 220 -3.24 -8.33 25.96
CA GLU A 220 -4.12 -9.47 25.69
C GLU A 220 -3.76 -10.15 24.36
N ASP A 221 -3.48 -9.37 23.31
CA ASP A 221 -3.02 -9.89 22.03
C ASP A 221 -1.67 -10.63 22.15
N ILE A 222 -0.70 -10.05 22.87
CA ILE A 222 0.61 -10.69 23.11
C ILE A 222 0.44 -12.02 23.86
N LYS A 223 -0.44 -12.07 24.86
CA LYS A 223 -0.68 -13.28 25.68
C LYS A 223 -1.19 -14.46 24.87
N GLN A 224 -1.80 -14.23 23.70
CA GLN A 224 -2.19 -15.30 22.78
C GLN A 224 -0.98 -16.09 22.22
N PHE A 225 0.22 -15.49 22.24
CA PHE A 225 1.44 -16.09 21.71
C PHE A 225 2.44 -16.49 22.79
N TYR A 226 2.61 -15.65 23.82
CA TYR A 226 3.55 -15.90 24.91
C TYR A 226 3.24 -15.03 26.14
N THR A 227 3.69 -15.46 27.31
CA THR A 227 3.61 -14.66 28.54
C THR A 227 4.56 -13.45 28.45
N PRO A 228 4.07 -12.20 28.49
CA PRO A 228 4.92 -11.02 28.47
C PRO A 228 5.79 -10.94 29.72
N LYS A 229 7.10 -10.77 29.53
CA LYS A 229 8.09 -10.77 30.61
C LYS A 229 9.14 -9.69 30.41
N CYS A 230 9.73 -9.21 31.51
CA CYS A 230 10.84 -8.26 31.50
C CYS A 230 11.83 -8.55 32.64
N TYR A 231 13.05 -8.02 32.53
CA TYR A 231 14.00 -8.03 33.65
C TYR A 231 13.64 -6.99 34.70
N ASN A 232 13.48 -7.43 35.94
CA ASN A 232 13.30 -6.53 37.10
C ASN A 232 14.64 -5.95 37.59
N ASN A 233 14.61 -5.14 38.65
CA ASN A 233 15.80 -4.53 39.24
C ASN A 233 16.80 -5.58 39.79
N GLN A 234 16.33 -6.77 40.16
CA GLN A 234 17.14 -7.92 40.57
C GLN A 234 17.71 -8.73 39.39
N LYS A 235 17.47 -8.31 38.14
CA LYS A 235 17.82 -9.03 36.89
C LYS A 235 17.12 -10.39 36.73
N GLU A 236 15.97 -10.57 37.38
CA GLU A 236 15.13 -11.74 37.20
C GLU A 236 14.12 -11.49 36.08
N TYR A 237 13.85 -12.52 35.27
CA TYR A 237 12.92 -12.42 34.16
C TYR A 237 11.51 -12.79 34.61
N VAL A 238 10.71 -11.77 34.94
CA VAL A 238 9.39 -11.89 35.57
C VAL A 238 8.29 -11.43 34.63
N GLU A 239 7.06 -11.89 34.88
CA GLU A 239 5.86 -11.44 34.15
C GLU A 239 5.59 -9.95 34.37
N THR A 240 5.09 -9.28 33.33
CA THR A 240 4.75 -7.85 33.38
C THR A 240 3.57 -7.55 32.47
N ASP A 241 2.68 -6.70 32.92
CA ASP A 241 1.62 -6.01 32.16
C ASP A 241 1.89 -4.50 32.04
N ASN A 242 2.98 -4.02 32.64
CA ASN A 242 3.40 -2.63 32.56
C ASN A 242 4.15 -2.36 31.23
N LEU A 243 3.58 -1.49 30.39
CA LEU A 243 4.15 -1.12 29.09
C LEU A 243 5.58 -0.59 29.19
N GLN A 244 5.86 0.28 30.15
CA GLN A 244 7.20 0.86 30.32
C GLN A 244 8.24 -0.24 30.61
N ASN A 245 7.98 -1.10 31.59
CA ASN A 245 8.88 -2.19 31.94
C ASN A 245 9.07 -3.16 30.77
N PHE A 246 8.00 -3.46 30.04
CA PHE A 246 8.05 -4.31 28.87
C PHE A 246 8.95 -3.71 27.77
N ILE A 247 8.77 -2.44 27.40
CA ILE A 247 9.58 -1.82 26.34
C ILE A 247 11.03 -1.63 26.78
N LEU A 248 11.29 -1.25 28.03
CA LEU A 248 12.64 -0.93 28.50
C LEU A 248 13.48 -2.16 28.84
N SER A 249 12.85 -3.25 29.30
CA SER A 249 13.55 -4.36 29.96
C SER A 249 13.20 -5.76 29.42
N SER A 250 12.43 -5.88 28.34
CA SER A 250 12.20 -7.16 27.65
C SER A 250 13.21 -7.42 26.51
N SER A 251 13.08 -8.59 25.87
CA SER A 251 13.80 -8.91 24.62
C SER A 251 13.58 -7.82 23.56
N PRO A 252 14.61 -7.39 22.80
CA PRO A 252 14.42 -6.38 21.76
C PRO A 252 13.44 -6.83 20.66
N PHE A 253 13.26 -8.14 20.45
CA PHE A 253 12.24 -8.66 19.54
C PHE A 253 10.82 -8.44 20.07
N CYS A 254 10.62 -8.49 21.39
CA CYS A 254 9.31 -8.21 22.00
C CYS A 254 8.94 -6.72 21.91
N VAL A 255 9.92 -5.82 21.81
CA VAL A 255 9.67 -4.40 21.52
C VAL A 255 9.07 -4.23 20.13
N PHE A 256 9.52 -5.02 19.15
CA PHE A 256 8.91 -5.03 17.80
C PHE A 256 7.48 -5.57 17.84
N ASP A 257 7.22 -6.63 18.59
CA ASP A 257 5.86 -7.16 18.76
C ASP A 257 4.90 -6.09 19.32
N ALA A 258 5.34 -5.33 20.33
CA ALA A 258 4.54 -4.21 20.86
C ALA A 258 4.28 -3.15 19.78
N ILE A 259 5.28 -2.75 18.99
CA ILE A 259 5.08 -1.78 17.91
C ILE A 259 4.04 -2.27 16.90
N GLU A 260 4.12 -3.54 16.49
CA GLU A 260 3.18 -4.10 15.51
C GLU A 260 1.74 -4.17 16.06
N PHE A 261 1.55 -4.58 17.32
CA PHE A 261 0.22 -4.61 17.94
C PHE A 261 -0.33 -3.21 18.17
N PHE A 262 0.48 -2.26 18.62
CA PHE A 262 0.03 -0.86 18.73
C PHE A 262 -0.42 -0.31 17.38
N ASN A 263 0.26 -0.64 16.28
CA ASN A 263 -0.20 -0.26 14.94
C ASN A 263 -1.58 -0.81 14.60
N ARG A 264 -1.90 -2.05 15.02
CA ARG A 264 -3.21 -2.67 14.75
C ARG A 264 -4.36 -1.99 15.50
N HIS A 265 -4.07 -1.45 16.68
CA HIS A 265 -5.02 -0.71 17.50
C HIS A 265 -5.00 0.80 17.23
N SER A 266 -4.04 1.28 16.44
CA SER A 266 -3.97 2.69 16.06
C SER A 266 -4.93 2.98 14.92
N GLU A 267 -5.80 3.96 15.13
CA GLU A 267 -6.64 4.51 14.08
C GLU A 267 -5.87 5.58 13.30
N GLY A 268 -6.06 5.62 11.98
CA GLY A 268 -5.45 6.61 11.10
C GLY A 268 -4.09 6.23 10.53
N ASN A 269 -3.57 7.15 9.72
CA ASN A 269 -2.48 6.89 8.77
C ASN A 269 -1.10 7.36 9.25
N GLU A 270 -0.99 7.88 10.49
CA GLU A 270 0.21 8.55 11.01
C GLU A 270 1.14 7.66 11.84
N PHE A 271 0.65 6.52 12.36
CA PHE A 271 1.46 5.63 13.20
C PHE A 271 2.68 5.09 12.46
N GLU A 272 2.47 4.45 11.30
CA GLU A 272 3.52 3.81 10.50
C GLU A 272 4.60 4.80 10.04
N PRO A 273 4.28 5.97 9.44
CA PRO A 273 5.30 6.97 9.11
C PRO A 273 6.09 7.47 10.34
N SER A 274 5.42 7.69 11.47
CA SER A 274 6.04 8.27 12.67
C SER A 274 7.00 7.29 13.34
N ILE A 275 6.60 6.02 13.51
CA ILE A 275 7.49 5.01 14.08
C ILE A 275 8.67 4.73 13.15
N ASN A 276 8.47 4.72 11.83
CA ASN A 276 9.56 4.55 10.87
C ASN A 276 10.59 5.69 10.93
N ALA A 277 10.14 6.94 11.09
CA ALA A 277 11.03 8.07 11.32
C ALA A 277 11.84 7.90 12.62
N LEU A 278 11.21 7.40 13.68
CA LEU A 278 11.88 7.14 14.97
C LEU A 278 12.92 6.01 14.89
N LEU A 279 12.59 4.91 14.21
CA LEU A 279 13.51 3.79 13.98
C LEU A 279 14.73 4.26 13.17
N LYS A 280 14.50 5.03 12.11
CA LYS A 280 15.56 5.62 11.28
C LYS A 280 16.45 6.59 12.07
N LEU A 281 15.87 7.45 12.90
CA LEU A 281 16.60 8.39 13.77
C LEU A 281 17.55 7.68 14.73
N ASN A 282 17.19 6.47 15.16
CA ASN A 282 17.99 5.64 16.07
C ASN A 282 18.85 4.60 15.35
N GLU A 283 19.02 4.72 14.03
CA GLU A 283 19.83 3.81 13.20
C GLU A 283 19.41 2.34 13.33
N ILE A 284 18.13 2.08 13.61
CA ILE A 284 17.57 0.73 13.65
C ILE A 284 17.20 0.36 12.22
N PRO A 285 17.85 -0.64 11.58
CA PRO A 285 17.69 -0.94 10.15
C PRO A 285 16.41 -1.76 9.88
N PHE A 286 15.31 -1.32 10.47
CA PHE A 286 13.99 -1.93 10.37
C PHE A 286 12.93 -0.86 10.09
N SER A 287 11.86 -1.27 9.42
CA SER A 287 10.68 -0.46 9.17
C SER A 287 9.42 -1.27 9.39
N LEU A 288 8.40 -0.63 9.95
CA LEU A 288 7.03 -1.09 9.92
C LEU A 288 6.46 -0.84 8.53
N TYR A 289 5.90 -1.86 7.91
CA TYR A 289 5.22 -1.76 6.63
C TYR A 289 4.02 -2.70 6.64
N ASN A 290 2.84 -2.15 6.37
CA ASN A 290 1.60 -2.93 6.36
C ASN A 290 1.42 -3.73 7.68
N GLY A 291 1.61 -3.05 8.80
CA GLY A 291 1.47 -3.62 10.14
C GLY A 291 2.56 -4.59 10.59
N LYS A 292 3.58 -4.86 9.76
CA LYS A 292 4.68 -5.79 10.08
C LYS A 292 6.05 -5.12 10.01
N ILE A 293 6.86 -5.34 11.03
CA ILE A 293 8.26 -4.95 11.06
C ILE A 293 9.08 -5.89 10.19
N SER A 294 10.00 -5.29 9.45
CA SER A 294 10.90 -5.96 8.54
C SER A 294 12.23 -5.23 8.40
N ARG A 295 13.27 -5.89 7.89
CA ARG A 295 14.57 -5.24 7.65
C ARG A 295 14.49 -4.31 6.44
N VAL A 296 15.14 -3.16 6.55
CA VAL A 296 15.20 -2.15 5.46
C VAL A 296 15.96 -2.68 4.22
N PHE A 297 16.87 -3.63 4.40
CA PHE A 297 17.66 -4.23 3.30
C PHE A 297 17.01 -5.45 2.64
N ASP A 298 15.85 -5.89 3.09
CA ASP A 298 15.08 -6.85 2.30
C ASP A 298 14.62 -6.11 1.04
N THR A 299 14.98 -6.61 -0.15
CA THR A 299 14.63 -6.03 -1.45
C THR A 299 13.11 -5.89 -1.53
N ARG A 300 12.62 -4.66 -1.39
CA ARG A 300 11.21 -4.29 -1.41
C ARG A 300 11.05 -3.16 -2.40
N ILE A 301 10.03 -3.28 -3.25
CA ILE A 301 9.62 -2.13 -4.07
C ILE A 301 9.02 -1.11 -3.11
N GLY A 302 9.68 0.04 -2.98
CA GLY A 302 9.17 1.15 -2.17
C GLY A 302 7.77 1.58 -2.60
N SER A 303 6.96 2.06 -1.65
CA SER A 303 5.59 2.54 -1.90
C SER A 303 5.51 3.57 -3.03
N SER A 304 6.49 4.48 -3.11
CA SER A 304 6.59 5.49 -4.16
C SER A 304 6.87 4.89 -5.55
N SER A 305 7.58 3.77 -5.64
CA SER A 305 7.79 3.04 -6.89
C SER A 305 6.52 2.29 -7.30
N LEU A 306 5.80 1.68 -6.35
CA LEU A 306 4.51 1.04 -6.61
C LEU A 306 3.44 2.04 -7.11
N MET A 307 3.47 3.29 -6.65
CA MET A 307 2.55 4.33 -7.15
C MET A 307 2.70 4.62 -8.64
N LYS A 308 3.90 4.46 -9.18
CA LYS A 308 4.23 4.81 -10.57
C LYS A 308 3.80 3.74 -11.57
N ILE A 309 3.52 2.54 -11.09
CA ILE A 309 3.03 1.46 -11.92
C ILE A 309 1.57 1.74 -12.22
N GLU A 310 1.27 2.08 -13.47
CA GLU A 310 -0.10 2.29 -13.92
C GLU A 310 -0.83 0.94 -13.95
N GLU A 311 -0.28 -0.05 -14.67
CA GLU A 311 -0.94 -1.34 -14.88
C GLU A 311 -1.25 -2.07 -13.57
N ALA A 312 -2.55 -2.19 -13.27
CA ALA A 312 -2.99 -2.72 -11.97
C ALA A 312 -2.56 -4.18 -11.73
N GLY A 313 -2.56 -5.04 -12.76
CA GLY A 313 -2.18 -6.44 -12.61
C GLY A 313 -0.74 -6.62 -12.14
N LEU A 314 0.20 -5.88 -12.72
CA LEU A 314 1.60 -5.85 -12.31
C LEU A 314 1.72 -5.36 -10.87
N LYS A 315 1.06 -4.25 -10.54
CA LYS A 315 1.10 -3.68 -9.18
C LYS A 315 0.55 -4.64 -8.13
N GLU A 316 -0.54 -5.33 -8.42
CA GLU A 316 -1.15 -6.34 -7.54
C GLU A 316 -0.23 -7.54 -7.33
N LEU A 317 0.35 -8.10 -8.40
CA LEU A 317 1.28 -9.23 -8.30
C LEU A 317 2.51 -8.89 -7.44
N LEU A 318 3.01 -7.67 -7.54
CA LEU A 318 4.14 -7.20 -6.73
C LEU A 318 3.75 -7.04 -5.25
N GLN A 319 2.55 -6.53 -4.97
CA GLN A 319 2.03 -6.44 -3.60
C GLN A 319 1.84 -7.83 -2.98
N GLU A 320 1.30 -8.80 -3.74
CA GLU A 320 1.17 -10.19 -3.31
C GLU A 320 2.54 -10.85 -3.08
N ALA A 321 3.49 -10.66 -4.00
CA ALA A 321 4.84 -11.19 -3.90
C ALA A 321 5.55 -10.68 -2.63
N THR A 322 5.46 -9.39 -2.33
CA THR A 322 6.01 -8.80 -1.08
C THR A 322 5.29 -9.33 0.15
N LYS A 323 3.96 -9.46 0.12
CA LYS A 323 3.19 -10.04 1.24
C LYS A 323 3.68 -11.45 1.58
N TYR A 324 3.73 -12.35 0.60
CA TYR A 324 4.15 -13.73 0.84
C TYR A 324 5.62 -13.82 1.26
N TYR A 325 6.47 -12.91 0.77
CA TYR A 325 7.86 -12.83 1.23
C TYR A 325 7.92 -12.48 2.72
N ASP A 326 7.12 -11.50 3.17
CA ASP A 326 7.04 -11.06 4.57
C ASP A 326 6.46 -12.13 5.52
N GLU A 327 5.65 -13.03 4.97
CA GLU A 327 5.12 -14.22 5.66
C GLU A 327 6.10 -15.41 5.66
N ASN A 328 7.33 -15.23 5.16
CA ASN A 328 8.32 -16.29 4.94
C ASN A 328 7.82 -17.44 4.03
N ASN A 329 6.81 -17.17 3.21
CA ASN A 329 6.29 -18.08 2.20
C ASN A 329 7.00 -17.85 0.86
N PHE A 330 8.31 -18.11 0.85
CA PHE A 330 9.18 -17.78 -0.28
C PHE A 330 8.80 -18.48 -1.58
N GLN A 331 8.17 -19.66 -1.52
CA GLN A 331 7.74 -20.37 -2.72
C GLN A 331 6.66 -19.57 -3.47
N ILE A 332 5.58 -19.21 -2.78
CA ILE A 332 4.49 -18.42 -3.37
C ILE A 332 4.98 -17.00 -3.71
N ALA A 333 5.85 -16.42 -2.88
CA ALA A 333 6.44 -15.12 -3.15
C ALA A 333 7.19 -15.08 -4.49
N VAL A 334 8.01 -16.10 -4.77
CA VAL A 334 8.75 -16.20 -6.04
C VAL A 334 7.81 -16.47 -7.21
N GLU A 335 6.79 -17.32 -7.03
CA GLU A 335 5.77 -17.58 -8.06
C GLU A 335 5.10 -16.27 -8.49
N LYS A 336 4.57 -15.49 -7.54
CA LYS A 336 3.93 -14.19 -7.81
C LYS A 336 4.88 -13.18 -8.40
N LEU A 337 6.14 -13.16 -7.96
CA LEU A 337 7.16 -12.28 -8.52
C LEU A 337 7.50 -12.65 -9.97
N TRP A 338 7.53 -13.94 -10.31
CA TRP A 338 7.76 -14.39 -11.68
C TRP A 338 6.56 -14.12 -12.59
N ASP A 339 5.34 -14.20 -12.07
CA ASP A 339 4.15 -13.74 -12.79
C ASP A 339 4.21 -12.22 -13.03
N ALA A 340 4.67 -11.44 -12.03
CA ALA A 340 4.93 -10.01 -12.19
C ALA A 340 5.99 -9.75 -13.26
N PHE A 341 7.07 -10.54 -13.30
CA PHE A 341 8.09 -10.46 -14.34
C PHE A 341 7.52 -10.72 -15.74
N GLU A 342 6.69 -11.75 -15.90
CA GLU A 342 6.01 -12.01 -17.18
C GLU A 342 5.06 -10.89 -17.57
N ARG A 343 4.35 -10.32 -16.60
CA ARG A 343 3.44 -9.18 -16.80
C ARG A 343 4.21 -7.93 -17.23
N LEU A 344 5.33 -7.63 -16.57
CA LEU A 344 6.24 -6.54 -16.90
C LEU A 344 6.73 -6.66 -18.34
N LYS A 345 7.13 -7.86 -18.80
CA LYS A 345 7.55 -8.06 -20.21
C LYS A 345 6.46 -7.68 -21.22
N THR A 346 5.20 -7.65 -20.81
CA THR A 346 4.05 -7.24 -21.64
C THR A 346 3.53 -5.83 -21.34
N TYR A 347 4.23 -5.04 -20.53
CA TYR A 347 3.77 -3.72 -20.07
C TYR A 347 3.39 -2.76 -21.22
N TYR A 348 4.18 -2.74 -22.29
CA TYR A 348 3.92 -1.89 -23.46
C TYR A 348 3.15 -2.60 -24.58
N CYS A 349 2.67 -3.83 -24.36
CA CYS A 349 1.91 -4.54 -25.39
C CYS A 349 0.63 -3.79 -25.75
N SER A 350 0.36 -3.69 -27.04
CA SER A 350 -0.82 -3.04 -27.61
C SER A 350 -1.22 -3.71 -28.92
N SER A 351 -2.24 -3.21 -29.61
CA SER A 351 -2.63 -3.74 -30.93
C SER A 351 -1.50 -3.68 -31.97
N THR A 352 -0.49 -2.83 -31.76
CA THR A 352 0.66 -2.64 -32.66
C THR A 352 1.99 -3.09 -32.06
N MET A 353 2.04 -3.43 -30.76
CA MET A 353 3.26 -3.81 -30.05
C MET A 353 3.15 -5.20 -29.44
N ASN A 354 4.01 -6.13 -29.86
CA ASN A 354 4.08 -7.48 -29.31
C ASN A 354 5.05 -7.56 -28.10
N LYS A 355 5.03 -8.71 -27.40
CA LYS A 355 5.87 -8.95 -26.21
C LYS A 355 7.36 -8.73 -26.46
N LYS A 356 7.89 -9.18 -27.61
CA LYS A 356 9.31 -9.02 -27.94
C LYS A 356 9.70 -7.54 -28.04
N ASN A 357 8.89 -6.76 -28.75
CA ASN A 357 9.12 -5.33 -28.93
C ASN A 357 8.92 -4.56 -27.62
N SER A 358 7.98 -4.99 -26.77
CA SER A 358 7.79 -4.45 -25.41
C SER A 358 9.03 -4.65 -24.53
N VAL A 359 9.62 -5.86 -24.54
CA VAL A 359 10.87 -6.14 -23.82
C VAL A 359 12.04 -5.33 -24.37
N GLU A 360 12.17 -5.23 -25.69
CA GLU A 360 13.22 -4.40 -26.30
C GLU A 360 13.08 -2.93 -25.90
N LYS A 361 11.86 -2.39 -25.86
CA LYS A 361 11.60 -1.05 -25.37
C LYS A 361 12.03 -0.88 -23.91
N LEU A 362 11.63 -1.77 -23.01
CA LEU A 362 12.05 -1.75 -21.60
C LEU A 362 13.57 -1.71 -21.46
N ILE A 363 14.28 -2.58 -22.19
CA ILE A 363 15.75 -2.64 -22.15
C ILE A 363 16.36 -1.34 -22.69
N ASN A 364 15.83 -0.78 -23.77
CA ASN A 364 16.31 0.49 -24.32
C ASN A 364 16.13 1.65 -23.32
N ASP A 365 14.97 1.71 -22.66
CA ASP A 365 14.66 2.71 -21.64
C ASP A 365 15.61 2.56 -20.44
N MET A 366 15.76 1.35 -19.89
CA MET A 366 16.66 1.04 -18.76
C MET A 366 18.13 1.29 -19.08
N SER A 367 18.56 1.02 -20.30
CA SER A 367 19.96 1.20 -20.72
C SER A 367 20.30 2.64 -21.09
N ASN A 368 19.30 3.53 -21.19
CA ASN A 368 19.45 4.89 -21.73
C ASN A 368 20.24 4.87 -23.06
N ASN A 369 19.93 3.90 -23.92
CA ASN A 369 20.60 3.65 -25.21
C ASN A 369 22.10 3.35 -25.15
N GLN A 370 22.67 3.02 -23.98
CA GLN A 370 24.07 2.63 -23.85
C GLN A 370 24.26 1.14 -24.11
N LYS A 371 25.07 0.79 -25.11
CA LYS A 371 25.27 -0.59 -25.55
C LYS A 371 25.67 -1.54 -24.42
N ALA A 372 26.60 -1.15 -23.55
CA ALA A 372 27.06 -1.99 -22.44
C ALA A 372 25.91 -2.38 -21.48
N PHE A 373 25.00 -1.45 -21.19
CA PHE A 373 23.83 -1.72 -20.35
C PHE A 373 22.72 -2.45 -21.11
N LYS A 374 22.55 -2.19 -22.40
CA LYS A 374 21.62 -2.93 -23.26
C LYS A 374 21.97 -4.42 -23.27
N ASP A 375 23.24 -4.75 -23.53
CA ASP A 375 23.74 -6.13 -23.56
C ASP A 375 23.62 -6.81 -22.18
N LEU A 376 23.85 -6.05 -21.09
CA LEU A 376 23.72 -6.54 -19.71
C LEU A 376 22.26 -6.87 -19.36
N PHE A 377 21.32 -5.96 -19.60
CA PHE A 377 19.91 -6.19 -19.28
C PHE A 377 19.28 -7.23 -20.19
N ASP A 378 19.61 -7.26 -21.48
CA ASP A 378 19.14 -8.32 -22.40
C ASP A 378 19.52 -9.71 -21.90
N LYS A 379 20.78 -9.89 -21.49
CA LYS A 379 21.25 -11.14 -20.89
C LYS A 379 20.49 -11.48 -19.61
N GLU A 380 20.24 -10.51 -18.73
CA GLU A 380 19.53 -10.76 -17.47
C GLU A 380 18.05 -11.12 -17.69
N PHE A 381 17.35 -10.44 -18.61
CA PHE A 381 15.97 -10.78 -18.99
C PHE A 381 15.88 -12.20 -19.56
N HIS A 382 16.86 -12.59 -20.39
CA HIS A 382 16.94 -13.94 -20.95
C HIS A 382 17.20 -14.97 -19.85
N GLU A 383 18.21 -14.77 -19.01
CA GLU A 383 18.58 -15.67 -17.92
C GLU A 383 17.43 -15.89 -16.92
N LEU A 384 16.71 -14.83 -16.52
CA LEU A 384 15.54 -14.98 -15.64
C LEU A 384 14.38 -15.70 -16.33
N THR A 385 14.23 -15.57 -17.64
CA THR A 385 13.24 -16.34 -18.40
C THR A 385 13.61 -17.83 -18.39
N GLU A 386 14.89 -18.17 -18.62
CA GLU A 386 15.38 -19.55 -18.57
C GLU A 386 15.27 -20.17 -17.17
N ILE A 387 15.59 -19.42 -16.12
CA ILE A 387 15.38 -19.86 -14.72
C ILE A 387 13.90 -20.19 -14.48
N GLY A 388 12.98 -19.30 -14.90
CA GLY A 388 11.54 -19.51 -14.74
C GLY A 388 10.99 -20.73 -15.47
N ASN A 389 11.64 -21.13 -16.57
CA ASN A 389 11.26 -22.30 -17.36
C ASN A 389 11.90 -23.59 -16.84
N SER A 390 13.10 -23.51 -16.28
CA SER A 390 13.92 -24.67 -15.88
C SER A 390 13.65 -25.15 -14.46
N PHE A 391 13.26 -24.26 -13.55
CA PHE A 391 12.96 -24.58 -12.16
C PHE A 391 11.44 -24.60 -11.91
N SER A 392 11.00 -25.42 -10.97
CA SER A 392 9.59 -25.56 -10.60
C SER A 392 9.09 -24.34 -9.77
N ILE A 393 9.02 -23.17 -10.41
CA ILE A 393 8.68 -21.89 -9.79
C ILE A 393 7.21 -21.52 -10.00
N ARG A 394 6.64 -21.81 -11.19
CA ARG A 394 5.25 -21.43 -11.55
C ARG A 394 4.39 -22.60 -12.00
N HIS A 395 4.93 -23.42 -12.90
CA HIS A 395 4.32 -24.67 -13.32
C HIS A 395 5.18 -25.81 -12.75
N HIS A 396 4.55 -26.94 -12.48
CA HIS A 396 5.25 -28.15 -12.05
C HIS A 396 5.22 -29.12 -13.23
N GLU A 397 6.23 -29.04 -14.08
CA GLU A 397 6.45 -30.02 -15.15
C GLU A 397 7.47 -31.07 -14.72
N THR A 398 7.35 -32.29 -15.22
CA THR A 398 8.24 -33.41 -14.85
C THR A 398 9.69 -33.20 -15.31
N THR A 399 9.92 -32.25 -16.21
CA THR A 399 11.22 -31.87 -16.78
C THR A 399 11.95 -30.82 -15.96
N GLN A 400 11.28 -30.17 -15.01
CA GLN A 400 11.84 -29.05 -14.25
C GLN A 400 12.61 -29.52 -13.01
N THR A 401 13.60 -28.71 -12.61
CA THR A 401 14.36 -28.94 -11.38
C THR A 401 13.55 -28.50 -10.17
N ASN A 402 13.25 -29.44 -9.28
CA ASN A 402 12.56 -29.17 -8.02
C ASN A 402 13.42 -28.33 -7.08
N VAL A 403 12.85 -27.25 -6.55
CA VAL A 403 13.52 -26.39 -5.56
C VAL A 403 13.10 -26.83 -4.16
N LEU A 404 14.00 -27.48 -3.42
CA LEU A 404 13.71 -28.02 -2.08
C LEU A 404 14.16 -27.08 -0.94
N ASP A 405 15.19 -26.27 -1.19
CA ASP A 405 15.75 -25.37 -0.17
C ASP A 405 15.11 -23.98 -0.26
N LYS A 406 14.50 -23.55 0.86
CA LYS A 406 13.91 -22.21 1.00
C LYS A 406 14.89 -21.08 0.68
N ARG A 407 16.20 -21.28 0.91
CA ARG A 407 17.24 -20.30 0.61
C ARG A 407 17.39 -20.06 -0.89
N HIS A 408 17.14 -21.07 -1.72
CA HIS A 408 17.15 -20.92 -3.18
C HIS A 408 15.97 -20.09 -3.68
N TYR A 409 14.77 -20.29 -3.10
CA TYR A 409 13.64 -19.39 -3.37
C TYR A 409 13.97 -17.94 -3.01
N LYS A 410 14.57 -17.70 -1.84
CA LYS A 410 15.01 -16.36 -1.46
C LYS A 410 16.02 -15.75 -2.44
N TYR A 411 16.98 -16.55 -2.95
CA TYR A 411 17.91 -16.09 -3.98
C TYR A 411 17.18 -15.71 -5.29
N PHE A 412 16.28 -16.56 -5.79
CA PHE A 412 15.51 -16.29 -7.01
C PHE A 412 14.64 -15.03 -6.85
N TYR A 413 13.99 -14.88 -5.69
CA TYR A 413 13.21 -13.70 -5.37
C TYR A 413 14.07 -12.43 -5.49
N ASN A 414 15.19 -12.38 -4.76
CA ASN A 414 16.02 -11.18 -4.72
C ASN A 414 16.62 -10.82 -6.08
N ARG A 415 17.01 -11.83 -6.88
CA ARG A 415 17.57 -11.63 -8.21
C ARG A 415 16.53 -11.04 -9.18
N CYS A 416 15.35 -11.64 -9.24
CA CYS A 416 14.26 -11.16 -10.10
C CYS A 416 13.75 -9.78 -9.65
N MET A 417 13.60 -9.60 -8.33
CA MET A 417 13.14 -8.34 -7.74
C MET A 417 14.07 -7.18 -8.07
N SER A 418 15.39 -7.40 -8.04
CA SER A 418 16.38 -6.37 -8.40
C SER A 418 16.22 -5.87 -9.83
N LEU A 419 15.92 -6.76 -10.79
CA LEU A 419 15.67 -6.37 -12.18
C LEU A 419 14.34 -5.61 -12.30
N ILE A 420 13.27 -6.11 -11.69
CA ILE A 420 11.93 -5.48 -11.74
C ILE A 420 11.97 -4.09 -11.09
N GLU A 421 12.57 -3.94 -9.91
CA GLU A 421 12.74 -2.66 -9.22
C GLU A 421 13.48 -1.63 -10.07
N THR A 422 14.49 -2.08 -10.81
CA THR A 422 15.21 -1.23 -11.76
C THR A 422 14.29 -0.86 -12.91
N ALA A 423 13.63 -1.83 -13.55
CA ALA A 423 12.76 -1.59 -14.70
C ALA A 423 11.60 -0.63 -14.41
N ILE A 424 10.97 -0.73 -13.23
CA ILE A 424 9.87 0.16 -12.80
C ILE A 424 10.32 1.63 -12.76
N GLN A 425 11.59 1.88 -12.43
CA GLN A 425 12.17 3.22 -12.43
C GLN A 425 12.44 3.78 -13.84
N TYR A 426 12.10 3.06 -14.91
CA TYR A 426 12.23 3.51 -16.30
C TYR A 426 10.93 3.38 -17.10
N LEU A 427 9.81 3.03 -16.46
CA LEU A 427 8.51 3.00 -17.14
C LEU A 427 8.06 4.42 -17.53
N GLU A 428 7.53 4.59 -18.75
CA GLU A 428 7.05 5.89 -19.24
C GLU A 428 6.00 6.51 -18.28
N GLY A 429 6.19 7.79 -17.94
CA GLY A 429 5.48 8.50 -16.87
C GLY A 429 6.41 9.21 -15.86
N LEU A 430 7.71 8.92 -15.95
CA LEU A 430 8.77 9.56 -15.17
C LEU A 430 9.21 10.87 -15.84
N ASN A 431 8.54 11.97 -15.54
CA ASN A 431 9.23 13.25 -15.61
C ASN A 431 10.37 13.20 -14.57
N MET A 432 11.62 13.20 -15.03
CA MET A 432 12.70 13.81 -14.25
C MET A 432 12.43 15.30 -14.08
#